data_AF-A0A2G1ZR45-F1
#
_entry.id   AF-A0A2G1ZR45-F1
#
_cell.length_a   1.000
_cell.length_b   1.000
_cell.length_c   1.000
_cell.angle_alpha   90.00
_cell.angle_beta   90.00
_cell.angle_gamma   90.00
#
_symmetry.space_group_name_H-M   'P 1'
#
loop_
_entity.id
_entity.type
_entity.pdbx_description
1 polymer ?
#
loop_
_entity_poly.entity_id
_entity_poly.type
_entity_poly.pdbx_seq_one_letter_code
_entity_poly.pdbx_strand_id
1 'polypeptide(L)'
;MKYLAALLIAIALPLSAQEFIASNGPLTDDDFYNTVACGARPGGECQAPYVRWVPQNGEAITVAFQPVPATYPARLERALSFSLDRAIQQLNNTTGTIQLRRTYKSASADISIYLQDIVAGDDITGIGVHELE
;
A
#
# COMPACT_ATOMS: atom_id res chain seq x y z
N MET A 1 -27.69 -47.55 -12.98
CA MET A 1 -26.76 -46.51 -12.51
C MET A 1 -26.82 -45.33 -13.47
N LYS A 2 -27.80 -44.43 -13.31
CA LYS A 2 -28.15 -43.37 -14.30
C LYS A 2 -28.16 -41.97 -13.67
N TYR A 3 -27.49 -41.81 -12.53
CA TYR A 3 -27.55 -40.59 -11.70
C TYR A 3 -26.16 -40.09 -11.28
N LEU A 4 -25.13 -40.27 -12.11
CA LEU A 4 -23.77 -39.78 -11.81
C LEU A 4 -23.27 -38.69 -12.76
N ALA A 5 -24.05 -38.33 -13.78
CA ALA A 5 -23.69 -37.28 -14.74
C ALA A 5 -24.24 -35.87 -14.38
N ALA A 6 -24.88 -35.71 -13.22
CA ALA A 6 -25.51 -34.45 -12.81
C ALA A 6 -24.69 -33.62 -11.79
N LEU A 7 -23.49 -34.05 -11.42
CA LEU A 7 -22.69 -33.43 -10.35
C LEU A 7 -21.37 -32.81 -10.84
N LEU A 8 -21.35 -32.27 -12.07
CA LEU A 8 -20.18 -31.59 -12.64
C LEU A 8 -20.51 -30.23 -13.26
N ILE A 9 -21.65 -29.64 -12.88
CA ILE A 9 -21.88 -28.19 -13.01
C ILE A 9 -21.44 -27.57 -11.68
N ALA A 10 -20.16 -27.73 -11.36
CA ALA A 10 -19.51 -26.90 -10.36
C ALA A 10 -19.31 -25.53 -11.00
N ILE A 11 -20.39 -24.75 -10.97
CA ILE A 11 -20.44 -23.30 -10.83
C ILE A 11 -19.04 -22.66 -10.93
N ALA A 12 -18.64 -22.34 -12.16
CA ALA A 12 -17.60 -21.36 -12.44
C ALA A 12 -18.21 -19.97 -12.17
N LEU A 13 -18.36 -19.61 -10.90
CA LEU A 13 -18.58 -18.21 -10.55
C LEU A 13 -17.30 -17.47 -10.94
N PRO A 14 -17.38 -16.38 -11.74
CA PRO A 14 -16.23 -15.54 -11.93
C PRO A 14 -15.82 -15.00 -10.56
N LEU A 15 -14.61 -15.35 -10.13
CA LEU A 15 -13.94 -14.73 -8.99
C LEU A 15 -13.88 -13.22 -9.28
N SER A 16 -14.86 -12.48 -8.79
CA SER A 16 -14.94 -11.03 -8.95
C SER A 16 -14.08 -10.40 -7.86
N ALA A 17 -12.76 -10.45 -8.07
CA ALA A 17 -11.77 -9.76 -7.26
C ALA A 17 -11.09 -8.63 -8.07
N GLN A 18 -11.82 -8.03 -9.02
CA GLN A 18 -11.38 -6.83 -9.73
C GLN A 18 -12.13 -5.65 -9.13
N GLU A 19 -11.52 -4.95 -8.18
CA GLU A 19 -12.03 -3.69 -7.67
C GLU A 19 -11.83 -2.61 -8.76
N PHE A 20 -12.85 -2.39 -9.58
CA PHE A 20 -12.86 -1.29 -10.53
C PHE A 20 -14.06 -0.38 -10.28
N ILE A 21 -13.86 0.92 -10.46
CA ILE A 21 -14.92 1.93 -10.37
C ILE A 21 -15.12 2.49 -11.77
N ALA A 22 -16.26 2.18 -12.37
CA ALA A 22 -16.60 2.67 -13.70
C ALA A 22 -16.95 4.17 -13.63
N SER A 23 -16.39 4.97 -14.56
CA SER A 23 -16.84 6.33 -14.83
C SER A 23 -17.52 6.41 -16.20
N ASN A 24 -18.49 7.33 -16.33
CA ASN A 24 -19.11 7.65 -17.60
C ASN A 24 -18.44 8.89 -18.19
N GLY A 25 -17.23 8.71 -18.72
CA GLY A 25 -16.43 9.78 -19.32
C GLY A 25 -15.37 10.37 -18.37
N PRO A 26 -14.78 11.53 -18.73
CA PRO A 26 -13.76 12.18 -17.93
C PRO A 26 -14.25 12.52 -16.52
N LEU A 27 -13.38 12.32 -15.54
CA LEU A 27 -13.64 12.71 -14.16
C LEU A 27 -13.18 14.15 -13.91
N THR A 28 -13.85 14.83 -12.99
CA THR A 28 -13.27 16.02 -12.37
C THR A 28 -12.06 15.61 -11.52
N ASP A 29 -11.16 16.55 -11.22
CA ASP A 29 -9.99 16.25 -10.38
C ASP A 29 -10.40 15.72 -9.00
N ASP A 30 -11.45 16.28 -8.40
CA ASP A 30 -11.97 15.85 -7.11
C ASP A 30 -12.58 14.44 -7.19
N ASP A 31 -13.35 14.14 -8.24
CA ASP A 31 -13.91 12.79 -8.44
C ASP A 31 -12.80 11.77 -8.66
N PHE A 32 -11.81 12.10 -9.49
CA PHE A 32 -10.65 11.24 -9.72
C PHE A 32 -9.91 10.98 -8.40
N TYR A 33 -9.62 12.05 -7.64
CA TYR A 33 -8.91 11.94 -6.38
C TYR A 33 -9.68 11.06 -5.38
N ASN A 34 -10.98 11.30 -5.20
CA ASN A 34 -11.79 10.52 -4.26
C ASN A 34 -11.95 9.06 -4.72
N THR A 35 -12.09 8.81 -6.01
CA THR A 35 -12.12 7.44 -6.57
C THR A 35 -10.83 6.69 -6.27
N VAL A 36 -9.65 7.32 -6.48
CA VAL A 36 -8.36 6.67 -6.23
C VAL A 36 -8.03 6.56 -4.74
N ALA A 37 -8.33 7.58 -3.95
CA ALA A 37 -7.91 7.65 -2.55
C ALA A 37 -8.77 6.78 -1.63
N CYS A 38 -10.07 6.65 -1.91
CA CYS A 38 -11.00 6.00 -0.99
C CYS A 38 -12.11 5.18 -1.67
N GLY A 39 -11.95 4.89 -2.96
CA GLY A 39 -12.91 4.07 -3.70
C GLY A 39 -14.30 4.72 -3.84
N ALA A 40 -14.37 6.05 -3.81
CA ALA A 40 -15.64 6.75 -4.04
C ALA A 40 -16.10 6.54 -5.49
N ARG A 41 -17.41 6.31 -5.69
CA ARG A 41 -17.99 6.46 -7.04
C ARG A 41 -17.93 7.95 -7.43
N PRO A 42 -17.84 8.29 -8.73
CA PRO A 42 -17.88 9.69 -9.16
C PRO A 42 -19.11 10.42 -8.61
N GLY A 43 -18.92 11.58 -7.99
CA GLY A 43 -19.94 12.36 -7.30
C GLY A 43 -20.49 11.73 -6.01
N GLY A 44 -19.91 10.63 -5.53
CA GLY A 44 -20.32 9.90 -4.34
C GLY A 44 -19.34 10.05 -3.17
N GLU A 45 -19.78 9.57 -2.01
CA GLU A 45 -18.97 9.56 -0.79
C GLU A 45 -17.91 8.44 -0.82
N CYS A 46 -16.85 8.61 -0.02
CA CYS A 46 -15.85 7.58 0.23
C CYS A 46 -16.48 6.30 0.78
N GLN A 47 -16.16 5.15 0.16
CA GLN A 47 -16.72 3.85 0.53
C GLN A 47 -15.72 2.97 1.27
N ALA A 48 -14.42 3.22 1.11
CA ALA A 48 -13.39 2.46 1.81
C ALA A 48 -13.54 2.62 3.33
N PRO A 49 -13.55 1.52 4.10
CA PRO A 49 -13.56 1.61 5.55
C PRO A 49 -12.28 2.29 6.03
N TYR A 50 -12.41 3.17 7.03
CA TYR A 50 -11.25 3.75 7.68
C TYR A 50 -10.44 2.66 8.40
N VAL A 51 -9.28 2.31 7.85
CA VAL A 51 -8.32 1.43 8.50
C VAL A 51 -7.49 2.26 9.48
N ARG A 52 -7.38 1.78 10.72
CA ARG A 52 -6.58 2.44 11.76
C ARG A 52 -5.54 1.47 12.28
N TRP A 53 -4.33 1.98 12.46
CA TRP A 53 -3.34 1.30 13.28
C TRP A 53 -3.83 1.28 14.72
N VAL A 54 -3.96 0.08 15.28
CA VAL A 54 -4.27 -0.11 16.70
C VAL A 54 -2.96 -0.50 17.38
N PRO A 55 -2.31 0.41 18.13
CA PRO A 55 -1.06 0.07 18.81
C PRO A 55 -1.34 -1.07 19.79
N GLN A 56 -0.68 -2.21 19.62
CA GLN A 56 -0.73 -3.24 20.65
C GLN A 56 0.08 -2.75 21.84
N ASN A 57 -0.57 -2.60 23.00
CA ASN A 57 0.09 -2.23 24.26
C ASN A 57 0.89 -0.91 24.24
N GLY A 58 0.50 0.05 23.39
CA GLY A 58 1.20 1.34 23.29
C GLY A 58 2.55 1.26 22.58
N GLU A 59 2.85 0.17 21.88
CA GLU A 59 4.05 0.06 21.06
C GLU A 59 4.03 1.05 19.89
N ALA A 60 5.20 1.63 19.61
CA ALA A 60 5.36 2.53 18.48
C ALA A 60 5.39 1.73 17.16
N ILE A 61 4.68 2.21 16.16
CA ILE A 61 4.68 1.70 14.79
C ILE A 61 6.10 1.84 14.24
N THR A 62 6.70 0.73 13.87
CA THR A 62 8.07 0.69 13.37
C THR A 62 8.15 1.00 11.90
N VAL A 63 9.12 1.83 11.51
CA VAL A 63 9.38 2.22 10.13
C VAL A 63 10.82 1.91 9.77
N ALA A 64 11.05 1.24 8.64
CA ALA A 64 12.39 0.91 8.16
C ALA A 64 12.54 1.07 6.65
N PHE A 65 13.76 1.40 6.22
CA PHE A 65 14.16 1.06 4.86
C PHE A 65 14.54 -0.41 4.81
N GLN A 66 14.03 -1.09 3.80
CA GLN A 66 14.52 -2.40 3.41
C GLN A 66 15.89 -2.27 2.74
N PRO A 67 16.65 -3.37 2.57
CA PRO A 67 17.95 -3.33 1.94
C PRO A 67 17.92 -2.55 0.63
N VAL A 68 18.72 -1.49 0.57
CA VAL A 68 18.79 -0.60 -0.58
C VAL A 68 19.66 -1.25 -1.66
N PRO A 69 19.17 -1.40 -2.91
CA PRO A 69 19.97 -1.93 -4.00
C PRO A 69 21.22 -1.09 -4.25
N ALA A 70 22.32 -1.72 -4.63
CA ALA A 70 23.58 -1.02 -4.92
C ALA A 70 23.48 -0.04 -6.11
N THR A 71 22.48 -0.21 -6.97
CA THR A 71 22.17 0.70 -8.08
C THR A 71 21.59 2.02 -7.60
N TYR A 72 20.94 2.04 -6.43
CA TYR A 72 20.26 3.23 -5.94
C TYR A 72 21.24 4.38 -5.62
N PRO A 73 20.97 5.62 -6.07
CA PRO A 73 21.91 6.72 -5.86
C PRO A 73 22.11 7.06 -4.37
N ALA A 74 23.34 6.89 -3.86
CA ALA A 74 23.66 7.12 -2.44
C ALA A 74 23.36 8.55 -1.94
N ARG A 75 23.39 9.56 -2.83
CA ARG A 75 22.96 10.93 -2.47
C ARG A 75 21.47 10.99 -2.18
N LEU A 76 20.67 10.30 -2.97
CA LEU A 76 19.21 10.26 -2.83
C LEU A 76 18.82 9.44 -1.60
N GLU A 77 19.49 8.31 -1.36
CA GLU A 77 19.30 7.51 -0.15
C GLU A 77 19.48 8.35 1.13
N ARG A 78 20.58 9.12 1.22
CA ARG A 78 20.83 10.00 2.36
C ARG A 78 19.75 11.10 2.50
N ALA A 79 19.33 11.69 1.38
CA ALA A 79 18.30 12.72 1.38
C ALA A 79 16.93 12.18 1.85
N LEU A 80 16.56 10.98 1.39
CA LEU A 80 15.34 10.30 1.82
C LEU A 80 15.41 9.86 3.29
N SER A 81 16.57 9.38 3.73
CA SER A 81 16.81 9.05 5.13
C SER A 81 16.57 10.24 6.06
N PHE A 82 17.16 11.40 5.74
CA PHE A 82 16.92 12.61 6.52
C PHE A 82 15.46 13.07 6.47
N SER A 83 14.82 12.94 5.30
CA SER A 83 13.42 13.34 5.12
C SER A 83 12.46 12.45 5.91
N LEU A 84 12.74 11.15 5.96
CA LEU A 84 11.99 10.18 6.77
C LEU A 84 12.07 10.50 8.26
N ASP A 85 13.26 10.82 8.78
CA ASP A 85 13.42 11.21 10.19
C ASP A 85 12.59 12.45 10.54
N ARG A 86 12.59 13.46 9.65
CA ARG A 86 11.79 14.67 9.85
C ARG A 86 10.29 14.38 9.80
N ALA A 87 9.84 13.55 8.87
CA ALA A 87 8.43 13.17 8.76
C ALA A 87 7.96 12.44 10.03
N ILE A 88 8.74 11.48 10.52
CA ILE A 88 8.46 10.75 11.77
C ILE A 88 8.35 11.73 12.94
N GLN A 89 9.30 12.66 13.07
CA GLN A 89 9.27 13.67 14.13
C GLN A 89 8.02 14.56 14.06
N GLN A 90 7.65 15.03 12.87
CA GLN A 90 6.47 15.87 12.70
C GLN A 90 5.17 15.13 13.03
N LEU A 91 5.02 13.88 12.59
CA LEU A 91 3.85 13.07 12.88
C LEU A 91 3.72 12.81 14.38
N ASN A 92 4.80 12.41 15.04
CA ASN A 92 4.82 12.18 16.49
C ASN A 92 4.48 13.43 17.30
N ASN A 93 4.83 14.63 16.80
CA ASN A 93 4.49 15.90 17.45
C ASN A 93 3.04 16.33 17.22
N THR A 94 2.37 15.80 16.19
CA THR A 94 1.01 16.20 15.80
C THR A 94 -0.04 15.27 16.40
N THR A 95 0.24 13.96 16.42
CA THR A 95 -0.74 12.95 16.85
C THR A 95 -0.37 12.38 18.21
N GLY A 96 -1.21 12.58 19.23
CA GLY A 96 -1.04 11.94 20.54
C GLY A 96 -1.36 10.45 20.56
N THR A 97 -2.04 9.93 19.53
CA THR A 97 -2.62 8.57 19.51
C THR A 97 -1.67 7.52 18.94
N ILE A 98 -0.82 7.90 17.99
CA ILE A 98 0.16 6.99 17.37
C ILE A 98 1.56 7.55 17.55
N GLN A 99 2.52 6.67 17.76
CA GLN A 99 3.94 7.00 17.79
C GLN A 99 4.64 6.16 16.73
N LEU A 100 5.50 6.79 15.95
CA LEU A 100 6.33 6.17 14.94
C LEU A 100 7.76 6.08 15.46
N ARG A 101 8.41 4.94 15.22
CA ARG A 101 9.80 4.73 15.60
C ARG A 101 10.58 4.20 14.42
N ARG A 102 11.69 4.86 14.09
CA ARG A 102 12.61 4.33 13.09
C ARG A 102 13.36 3.13 13.64
N THR A 103 13.41 2.05 12.87
CA THR A 103 14.25 0.89 13.16
C THR A 103 15.30 0.71 12.06
N TYR A 104 16.41 0.09 12.44
CA TYR A 104 17.58 -0.12 11.59
C TYR A 104 17.98 -1.60 11.65
N LYS A 105 18.67 -2.06 10.61
CA LYS A 105 19.12 -3.47 10.41
C LYS A 105 18.05 -4.41 9.85
N SER A 106 17.54 -4.15 8.64
CA SER A 106 16.73 -5.12 7.86
C SER A 106 15.65 -5.87 8.67
N ALA A 107 15.20 -5.26 9.75
CA ALA A 107 14.30 -5.86 10.70
C ALA A 107 12.90 -5.77 10.12
N SER A 108 12.07 -6.77 10.39
CA SER A 108 10.64 -6.67 10.12
C SER A 108 10.13 -5.38 10.78
N ALA A 109 9.52 -4.52 9.98
CA ALA A 109 8.95 -3.25 10.41
C ALA A 109 7.49 -3.21 9.97
N ASP A 110 6.64 -2.61 10.79
CA ASP A 110 5.21 -2.43 10.49
C ASP A 110 5.02 -1.67 9.16
N ILE A 111 5.91 -0.71 8.90
CA ILE A 111 6.00 0.02 7.63
C ILE A 111 7.39 -0.21 7.02
N SER A 112 7.41 -0.92 5.90
CA SER A 112 8.62 -1.18 5.13
C SER A 112 8.68 -0.29 3.88
N ILE A 113 9.78 0.43 3.71
CA ILE A 113 10.01 1.32 2.57
C ILE A 113 11.13 0.74 1.71
N TYR A 114 10.83 0.52 0.44
CA TYR A 114 11.77 0.00 -0.55
C TYR A 114 12.24 1.12 -1.46
N LEU A 115 13.55 1.35 -1.53
CA LEU A 115 14.14 2.31 -2.45
C LEU A 115 14.52 1.58 -3.73
N GLN A 116 13.86 1.92 -4.83
CA GLN A 116 14.04 1.27 -6.12
C GLN A 116 14.63 2.25 -7.13
N ASP A 117 15.62 1.80 -7.89
CA ASP A 117 16.20 2.54 -9.02
C ASP A 117 15.50 2.12 -10.30
N ILE A 118 14.22 2.49 -10.41
CA ILE A 118 13.35 2.14 -11.52
C ILE A 118 12.73 3.40 -12.13
N VAL A 119 12.48 3.38 -13.43
CA VAL A 119 11.74 4.43 -14.15
C VAL A 119 10.34 3.96 -14.51
N ALA A 120 9.49 4.90 -14.96
CA ALA A 120 8.17 4.56 -15.43
C ALA A 120 8.23 3.54 -16.58
N GLY A 121 7.57 2.40 -16.40
CA GLY A 121 7.55 1.29 -17.36
C GLY A 121 8.47 0.13 -16.99
N ASP A 122 9.31 0.26 -15.97
CA ASP A 122 10.11 -0.85 -15.44
C ASP A 122 9.26 -1.74 -14.52
N ASP A 123 9.62 -3.03 -14.46
CA ASP A 123 9.03 -3.99 -13.53
C ASP A 123 9.54 -3.73 -12.09
N ILE A 124 8.64 -3.83 -11.11
CA ILE A 124 9.01 -3.82 -9.69
C ILE A 124 9.51 -5.22 -9.34
N THR A 125 10.75 -5.35 -8.85
CA THR A 125 11.32 -6.65 -8.49
C THR A 125 12.10 -6.58 -7.18
N GLY A 126 12.25 -7.74 -6.53
CA GLY A 126 13.12 -7.87 -5.36
C GLY A 126 12.56 -7.22 -4.08
N ILE A 127 11.24 -7.01 -4.00
CA ILE A 127 10.57 -6.48 -2.81
C ILE A 127 9.86 -7.57 -2.00
N GLY A 128 9.69 -8.76 -2.57
CA GLY A 128 9.09 -9.91 -1.89
C GLY A 128 7.56 -9.83 -1.75
N VAL A 129 6.92 -8.93 -2.51
CA VAL A 129 5.47 -8.78 -2.61
C VAL A 129 5.05 -9.28 -4.00
N HIS A 130 4.66 -10.55 -4.09
CA HIS A 130 4.47 -11.24 -5.38
C HIS A 130 3.35 -10.63 -6.23
N GLU A 131 2.41 -9.94 -5.60
CA GLU A 131 1.30 -9.25 -6.28
C GLU A 131 1.75 -7.99 -7.03
N LEU A 132 2.92 -7.45 -6.68
CA LEU A 132 3.50 -6.26 -7.29
C LEU A 132 4.68 -6.57 -8.23
N GLU A 133 5.13 -7.83 -8.26
CA GLU A 133 6.22 -8.34 -9.12
C GLU A 133 5.70 -8.97 -10.42
#